data_AF-A0A834KUE6-F1
#
_entry.id   AF-A0A834KUE6-F1
#
_cell.length_a   1.000
_cell.length_b   1.000
_cell.length_c   1.000
_cell.angle_alpha   90.00
_cell.angle_beta   90.00
_cell.angle_gamma   90.00
#
_symmetry.space_group_name_H-M   'P 1'
#
loop_
_entity.id
_entity.type
_entity.pdbx_description
1 polymer ?
#
loop_
_entity_poly.entity_id
_entity_poly.type
_entity_poly.pdbx_seq_one_letter_code
_entity_poly.pdbx_strand_id
1 'polypeptide(L)'
;MNLIRLAPRPAGTRCPGVQEPVRVAIPRYVLRGQGKDEHFEFEVKMTVMDETWTVFRRYSRFREMHRSLKLKYPELAVLEFPPKMLFGNRDERLVAERRSLLERYLRSLFQIMLASPTSPLRADDDGVFRLSKLNVCEFSLFFKKGVFESSSHGTG
;
A
#
# COMPACT_ATOMS: atom_id res chain seq x y z
N MET A 1 -13.09 -56.82 -5.30
CA MET A 1 -13.18 -55.53 -4.58
C MET A 1 -11.79 -54.92 -4.53
N ASN A 2 -11.46 -53.99 -5.43
CA ASN A 2 -10.17 -53.28 -5.41
C ASN A 2 -10.39 -51.84 -5.00
N LEU A 3 -9.83 -51.45 -3.86
CA LEU A 3 -9.91 -50.11 -3.28
C LEU A 3 -8.77 -49.27 -3.87
N ILE A 4 -9.09 -48.28 -4.70
CA ILE A 4 -8.09 -47.37 -5.28
C ILE A 4 -7.80 -46.29 -4.23
N ARG A 5 -6.58 -46.28 -3.68
CA ARG A 5 -6.08 -45.21 -2.80
C ARG A 5 -5.86 -43.94 -3.64
N LEU A 6 -6.62 -42.88 -3.36
CA LEU A 6 -6.34 -41.52 -3.84
C LEU A 6 -5.14 -40.98 -3.05
N ALA A 7 -4.02 -40.74 -3.73
CA ALA A 7 -2.89 -40.00 -3.17
C ALA A 7 -3.24 -38.50 -3.08
N PRO A 8 -2.80 -37.77 -2.05
CA PRO A 8 -3.00 -36.33 -1.99
C PRO A 8 -2.09 -35.63 -3.01
N ARG A 9 -2.66 -34.71 -3.79
CA ARG A 9 -1.91 -33.84 -4.70
C ARG A 9 -0.89 -33.01 -3.90
N PRO A 10 0.37 -32.92 -4.32
CA PRO A 10 1.32 -32.04 -3.66
C PRO A 10 0.86 -30.59 -3.84
N ALA A 11 0.88 -29.84 -2.74
CA ALA A 11 0.61 -28.41 -2.74
C ALA A 11 1.52 -27.71 -3.77
N GLY A 12 0.90 -26.93 -4.65
CA GLY A 12 1.55 -26.31 -5.80
C GLY A 12 2.83 -25.59 -5.44
N THR A 13 3.91 -26.02 -6.09
CA THR A 13 5.12 -25.23 -6.30
C THR A 13 4.71 -23.86 -6.84
N ARG A 14 4.94 -22.77 -6.08
CA ARG A 14 4.81 -21.41 -6.63
C ARG A 14 5.79 -21.29 -7.78
N CYS A 15 5.30 -21.01 -8.98
CA CYS A 15 6.13 -20.75 -10.14
C CYS A 15 7.03 -19.53 -9.85
N PRO A 16 8.38 -19.66 -9.89
CA PRO A 16 9.27 -18.52 -9.81
C PRO A 16 9.24 -17.83 -11.18
N GLY A 17 8.35 -16.86 -11.36
CA GLY A 17 8.24 -16.15 -12.63
C GLY A 17 7.13 -15.11 -12.74
N VAL A 18 6.10 -15.17 -11.90
CA VAL A 18 5.09 -14.10 -11.85
C VAL A 18 5.58 -13.04 -10.88
N GLN A 19 6.29 -12.04 -11.38
CA GLN A 19 6.60 -10.84 -10.60
C GLN A 19 5.28 -10.23 -10.14
N GLU A 20 5.11 -10.03 -8.82
CA GLU A 20 3.91 -9.37 -8.29
C GLU A 20 3.82 -7.95 -8.90
N PRO A 21 2.71 -7.61 -9.58
CA PRO A 21 2.62 -6.41 -10.42
C PRO A 21 2.71 -5.11 -9.61
N VAL A 22 2.34 -5.17 -8.33
CA VAL A 22 2.47 -4.07 -7.37
C VAL A 22 3.04 -4.61 -6.07
N ARG A 23 4.17 -4.06 -5.63
CA ARG A 23 4.74 -4.29 -4.31
C ARG A 23 4.71 -2.99 -3.51
N VAL A 24 4.25 -3.07 -2.27
CA VAL A 24 4.23 -1.93 -1.34
C VAL A 24 4.87 -2.30 0.00
N ALA A 25 5.72 -1.40 0.48
CA ALA A 25 6.38 -1.51 1.77
C ALA A 25 6.43 -0.13 2.46
N ILE A 26 6.47 -0.15 3.79
CA ILE A 26 6.71 1.02 4.63
C ILE A 26 7.95 0.73 5.49
N PRO A 27 9.18 0.81 4.93
CA PRO A 27 10.39 0.37 5.62
C PRO A 27 10.73 1.18 6.87
N ARG A 28 10.38 2.48 6.91
CA ARG A 28 10.66 3.37 8.05
C ARG A 28 9.67 4.52 8.13
N TYR A 29 9.81 5.31 9.18
CA TYR A 29 9.12 6.58 9.40
C TYR A 29 10.13 7.64 9.84
N VAL A 30 9.81 8.90 9.63
CA VAL A 30 10.65 10.05 9.96
C VAL A 30 9.82 11.11 10.66
N LEU A 31 10.43 11.79 11.63
CA LEU A 31 9.85 12.96 12.28
C LEU A 31 10.05 14.18 11.38
N ARG A 32 8.98 14.95 11.14
CA ARG A 32 8.95 16.12 10.26
C ARG A 32 8.18 17.26 10.93
N GLY A 33 8.40 18.48 10.44
CA GLY A 33 7.81 19.70 11.00
C GLY A 33 8.65 20.25 12.16
N GLN A 34 8.15 21.31 12.81
CA GLN A 34 8.83 21.97 13.92
C GLN A 34 7.81 22.39 14.98
N GLY A 35 8.18 22.25 16.26
CA GLY A 35 7.35 22.68 17.38
C GLY A 35 5.98 21.99 17.42
N LYS A 36 4.91 22.77 17.29
CA LYS A 36 3.52 22.26 17.35
C LYS A 36 3.10 21.51 16.09
N ASP A 37 3.80 21.72 14.97
CA ASP A 37 3.53 21.05 13.69
C ASP A 37 4.37 19.78 13.50
N GLU A 38 5.08 19.34 14.55
CA GLU A 38 5.85 18.10 14.52
C GLU A 38 4.95 16.87 14.38
N HIS A 39 5.27 16.00 13.42
CA HIS A 39 4.53 14.77 13.15
C HIS A 39 5.39 13.70 12.46
N PHE A 40 4.98 12.44 12.58
CA PHE A 40 5.60 11.35 11.84
C PHE A 40 5.04 11.25 10.42
N GLU A 41 5.94 11.09 9.46
CA GLU A 41 5.66 10.67 8.09
C GLU A 41 6.20 9.28 7.84
N PHE A 42 5.41 8.44 7.19
CA PHE A 42 5.74 7.07 6.84
C PHE A 42 6.31 7.04 5.41
N GLU A 43 7.47 6.42 5.23
CA GLU A 43 8.09 6.24 3.92
C GLU A 43 7.35 5.10 3.19
N VAL A 44 6.45 5.41 2.28
CA VAL A 44 5.73 4.43 1.46
C VAL A 44 6.53 4.19 0.18
N LYS A 45 7.19 3.03 0.11
CA LYS A 45 7.92 2.56 -1.06
C LYS A 45 7.00 1.71 -1.92
N MET A 46 6.78 2.16 -3.14
CA MET A 46 5.98 1.49 -4.17
C MET A 46 6.90 0.95 -5.25
N THR A 47 6.65 -0.27 -5.70
CA THR A 47 7.21 -0.82 -6.93
C THR A 47 6.06 -1.32 -7.79
N VAL A 48 5.93 -0.81 -9.00
CA VAL A 48 4.97 -1.28 -10.00
C VAL A 48 5.76 -1.76 -11.20
N MET A 49 5.65 -3.05 -11.51
CA MET A 49 6.55 -3.71 -12.46
C MET A 49 8.02 -3.42 -12.10
N ASP A 50 8.74 -2.70 -12.97
CA ASP A 50 10.15 -2.34 -12.78
C ASP A 50 10.35 -0.92 -12.25
N GLU A 51 9.28 -0.12 -12.12
CA GLU A 51 9.35 1.25 -11.62
C GLU A 51 9.19 1.28 -10.10
N THR A 52 10.16 1.87 -9.41
CA THR A 52 10.11 2.06 -7.95
C THR A 52 10.16 3.54 -7.59
N TRP A 53 9.28 3.96 -6.69
CA TRP A 53 9.30 5.30 -6.12
C TRP A 53 8.84 5.31 -4.67
N THR A 54 9.06 6.43 -4.01
CA THR A 54 8.74 6.61 -2.59
C THR A 54 7.96 7.90 -2.40
N VAL A 55 6.97 7.85 -1.50
CA VAL A 55 6.27 9.04 -0.97
C VAL A 55 6.30 9.01 0.56
N PHE A 56 6.29 10.17 1.18
CA PHE A 56 6.21 10.36 2.63
C PHE A 56 4.83 10.86 3.01
N ARG A 57 4.13 10.12 3.86
CA ARG A 57 2.75 10.41 4.20
C ARG A 57 2.56 10.33 5.70
N ARG A 58 2.01 11.39 6.30
CA ARG A 58 1.51 11.32 7.68
C ARG A 58 0.22 10.51 7.76
N TYR A 59 -0.10 9.97 8.93
CA TYR A 59 -1.29 9.13 9.16
C TYR A 59 -2.61 9.73 8.62
N SER A 60 -2.82 11.05 8.76
CA SER A 60 -4.07 11.66 8.29
C SER A 60 -4.27 11.49 6.78
N ARG A 61 -3.20 11.49 5.98
CA ARG A 61 -3.26 11.30 4.52
C ARG A 61 -3.72 9.90 4.15
N PHE A 62 -3.30 8.88 4.89
CA PHE A 62 -3.80 7.50 4.70
C PHE A 62 -5.30 7.43 4.99
N ARG A 63 -5.75 8.10 6.06
CA ARG A 63 -7.17 8.12 6.46
C ARG A 63 -8.04 8.87 5.44
N GLU A 64 -7.55 9.99 4.91
CA GLU A 64 -8.19 10.75 3.82
C GLU A 64 -8.35 9.87 2.58
N MET A 65 -7.27 9.18 2.17
CA MET A 65 -7.29 8.23 1.06
C MET A 65 -8.31 7.10 1.29
N HIS A 66 -8.30 6.47 2.47
CA HIS A 66 -9.23 5.39 2.82
C HIS A 66 -10.69 5.83 2.66
N ARG A 67 -11.05 7.00 3.23
CA ARG A 67 -12.41 7.54 3.14
C ARG A 67 -12.83 7.80 1.71
N SER A 68 -11.96 8.41 0.91
CA SER A 68 -12.23 8.70 -0.51
C SER A 68 -12.40 7.43 -1.33
N LEU A 69 -11.51 6.44 -1.16
CA LEU A 69 -11.56 5.20 -1.92
C LEU A 69 -12.73 4.31 -1.52
N LYS A 70 -13.04 4.20 -0.22
CA LYS A 70 -14.18 3.42 0.27
C LYS A 70 -15.53 3.95 -0.23
N LEU A 71 -15.65 5.25 -0.47
CA LEU A 71 -16.83 5.85 -1.09
C LEU A 71 -16.95 5.49 -2.58
N LYS A 72 -15.81 5.39 -3.28
CA LYS A 72 -15.75 5.16 -4.73
C LYS A 72 -15.81 3.68 -5.12
N TYR A 73 -15.28 2.79 -4.27
CA TYR A 73 -15.12 1.36 -4.53
C TYR A 73 -15.71 0.53 -3.38
N PRO A 74 -16.96 0.03 -3.52
CA PRO A 74 -17.65 -0.72 -2.47
C PRO A 74 -16.90 -1.97 -2.00
N GLU A 75 -16.10 -2.60 -2.86
CA GLU A 75 -15.26 -3.76 -2.53
C GLU A 75 -14.24 -3.47 -1.41
N LEU A 76 -13.88 -2.18 -1.21
CA LEU A 76 -12.99 -1.76 -0.13
C LEU A 76 -13.70 -1.63 1.22
N ALA A 77 -15.02 -1.86 1.30
CA ALA A 77 -15.76 -1.79 2.56
C ALA A 77 -15.25 -2.82 3.59
N VAL A 78 -14.69 -3.94 3.13
CA VAL A 78 -14.10 -5.01 3.96
C VAL A 78 -12.78 -4.61 4.61
N LEU A 79 -12.11 -3.56 4.10
CA LEU A 79 -10.84 -3.11 4.66
C LEU A 79 -11.05 -2.36 5.95
N GLU A 80 -10.51 -2.92 7.02
CA GLU A 80 -10.36 -2.23 8.29
C GLU A 80 -9.21 -1.23 8.21
N PHE A 81 -9.50 0.02 8.56
CA PHE A 81 -8.49 1.07 8.63
C PHE A 81 -7.93 1.16 10.06
N PRO A 82 -6.60 1.24 10.26
CA PRO A 82 -6.01 1.33 11.59
C PRO A 82 -6.59 2.51 12.38
N PRO A 83 -7.06 2.32 13.63
CA PRO A 83 -7.69 3.37 14.40
C PRO A 83 -6.69 4.48 14.79
N LYS A 84 -7.22 5.69 15.06
CA LYS A 84 -6.39 6.78 15.58
C LYS A 84 -6.01 6.44 17.03
N MET A 85 -4.72 6.51 17.38
CA MET A 85 -4.34 6.40 18.79
C MET A 85 -4.71 7.71 19.50
N LEU A 86 -5.50 7.57 20.56
CA LEU A 86 -6.01 8.68 21.36
C LEU A 86 -4.91 9.28 22.26
N PHE A 87 -3.84 8.53 22.52
CA PHE A 87 -2.66 8.94 23.29
C PHE A 87 -1.38 8.39 22.65
N GLY A 88 -0.20 8.87 23.08
CA GLY A 88 1.08 8.27 22.67
C GLY A 88 1.48 8.46 21.20
N ASN A 89 0.99 9.52 20.53
CA ASN A 89 1.37 9.80 19.14
C ASN A 89 2.86 10.13 18.94
N ARG A 90 3.62 10.30 20.03
CA ARG A 90 5.09 10.45 20.06
C ARG A 90 5.83 9.20 20.57
N ASP A 91 5.10 8.18 21.05
CA ASP A 91 5.70 6.93 21.49
C ASP A 91 6.17 6.13 20.28
N GLU A 92 7.47 5.90 20.17
CA GLU A 92 8.08 5.16 19.05
C GLU A 92 7.50 3.76 18.88
N ARG A 93 7.16 3.06 19.96
CA ARG A 93 6.60 1.70 19.88
C ARG A 93 5.25 1.72 19.19
N LEU A 94 4.41 2.69 19.55
CA LEU A 94 3.10 2.90 18.94
C LEU A 94 3.22 3.36 17.48
N VAL A 95 4.22 4.17 17.14
CA VAL A 95 4.48 4.58 15.76
C VAL A 95 4.95 3.39 14.91
N ALA A 96 5.80 2.52 15.45
CA ALA A 96 6.26 1.29 14.79
C ALA A 96 5.12 0.28 14.58
N GLU A 97 4.22 0.14 15.55
CA GLU A 97 3.01 -0.67 15.40
C GLU A 97 2.12 -0.09 14.29
N ARG A 98 1.85 1.22 14.34
CA ARG A 98 1.06 1.92 13.31
C ARG A 98 1.67 1.76 11.91
N ARG A 99 2.99 1.86 11.76
CA ARG A 99 3.71 1.60 10.49
C ARG A 99 3.36 0.21 9.96
N SER A 100 3.44 -0.81 10.80
CA SER A 100 3.16 -2.21 10.45
C SER A 100 1.70 -2.40 10.02
N LEU A 101 0.76 -1.77 10.73
CA LEU A 101 -0.66 -1.80 10.39
C LEU A 101 -0.96 -1.08 9.06
N LEU A 102 -0.35 0.08 8.82
CA LEU A 102 -0.50 0.83 7.57
C LEU A 102 0.08 0.06 6.38
N GLU A 103 1.22 -0.62 6.55
CA GLU A 103 1.81 -1.46 5.51
C GLU A 103 0.88 -2.61 5.13
N ARG A 104 0.35 -3.34 6.13
CA ARG A 104 -0.63 -4.40 5.91
C ARG A 104 -1.88 -3.89 5.21
N TYR A 105 -2.40 -2.74 5.64
CA TYR A 105 -3.53 -2.07 5.01
C TYR A 105 -3.28 -1.78 3.53
N LEU A 106 -2.13 -1.20 3.17
CA LEU A 106 -1.80 -0.92 1.77
C LEU A 106 -1.68 -2.19 0.93
N ARG A 107 -1.08 -3.25 1.48
CA ARG A 107 -0.99 -4.55 0.79
C ARG A 107 -2.38 -5.13 0.50
N SER A 108 -3.26 -5.15 1.50
CA SER A 108 -4.64 -5.63 1.32
C SER A 108 -5.43 -4.75 0.34
N LEU A 109 -5.21 -3.43 0.36
CA LEU A 109 -5.82 -2.52 -0.60
C LEU A 109 -5.46 -2.86 -2.04
N PHE A 110 -4.17 -3.02 -2.35
CA PHE A 110 -3.77 -3.38 -3.71
C PHE A 110 -4.22 -4.80 -4.08
N GLN A 111 -4.22 -5.75 -3.14
CA GLN A 111 -4.74 -7.10 -3.41
C GLN A 111 -6.21 -7.07 -3.86
N ILE A 112 -7.07 -6.31 -3.16
CA ILE A 112 -8.48 -6.18 -3.53
C ILE A 112 -8.62 -5.46 -4.87
N MET A 113 -7.93 -4.34 -5.05
CA MET A 113 -8.03 -3.56 -6.30
C MET A 113 -7.44 -4.30 -7.51
N LEU A 114 -6.46 -5.18 -7.36
CA LEU A 114 -5.95 -5.97 -8.47
C LEU A 114 -6.87 -7.14 -8.83
N ALA A 115 -7.65 -7.65 -7.87
CA ALA A 115 -8.58 -8.75 -8.07
C ALA A 115 -9.99 -8.31 -8.51
N SER A 116 -10.37 -7.07 -8.23
CA SER A 116 -11.71 -6.56 -8.53
C SER A 116 -11.91 -6.32 -10.03
N PRO A 117 -13.00 -6.83 -10.64
CA PRO A 117 -13.27 -6.65 -12.07
C PRO A 117 -13.60 -5.20 -12.44
N THR A 118 -14.06 -4.40 -11.49
CA THR A 118 -14.44 -2.99 -11.68
C THR A 118 -13.29 -2.02 -11.38
N SER A 119 -12.12 -2.55 -11.02
CA SER A 119 -10.99 -1.75 -10.62
C SER A 119 -10.24 -1.17 -11.84
N PRO A 120 -9.82 0.11 -11.77
CA PRO A 120 -8.95 0.70 -12.78
C PRO A 120 -7.49 0.17 -12.73
N LEU A 121 -7.16 -0.66 -11.74
CA LEU A 121 -5.82 -1.26 -11.58
C LEU A 121 -5.77 -2.71 -12.09
N ARG A 122 -6.91 -3.29 -12.50
CA ARG A 122 -6.94 -4.66 -13.02
C ARG A 122 -6.11 -4.74 -14.31
N ALA A 123 -5.38 -5.84 -14.47
CA ALA A 123 -4.70 -6.15 -15.71
C ALA A 123 -5.71 -6.62 -16.77
N ASP A 124 -5.59 -6.12 -18.01
CA ASP A 124 -6.39 -6.63 -19.12
C ASP A 124 -5.98 -8.07 -19.45
N ASP A 125 -6.98 -8.91 -19.69
CA ASP A 125 -6.79 -10.33 -20.08
C ASP A 125 -6.00 -10.46 -21.40
N ASP A 126 -6.02 -9.44 -22.26
CA ASP A 126 -5.30 -9.40 -23.55
C ASP A 126 -3.80 -9.06 -23.40
N GLY A 127 -3.33 -8.73 -22.19
CA GLY A 127 -1.93 -8.39 -21.90
C GLY A 127 -1.44 -7.06 -22.50
N VAL A 128 -2.34 -6.30 -23.13
CA VAL A 128 -2.05 -4.98 -23.73
C VAL A 128 -1.87 -3.92 -22.65
N PHE A 129 -2.69 -3.96 -21.60
CA PHE A 129 -2.57 -3.04 -20.48
C PHE A 129 -1.42 -3.44 -19.56
N ARG A 130 -0.41 -2.57 -19.52
CA ARG A 130 0.70 -2.65 -18.58
C ARG A 130 0.49 -1.65 -17.47
N LEU A 131 0.22 -2.18 -16.27
CA LEU A 131 0.11 -1.37 -15.07
C LEU A 131 1.39 -0.56 -14.86
N SER A 132 1.22 0.75 -14.64
CA SER A 132 2.32 1.70 -14.49
C SER A 132 2.14 2.58 -13.26
N LYS A 133 3.19 3.36 -12.95
CA LYS A 133 3.13 4.40 -11.93
C LYS A 133 2.01 5.42 -12.18
N LEU A 134 1.74 5.76 -13.44
CA LEU A 134 0.69 6.73 -13.80
C LEU A 134 -0.67 6.23 -13.35
N ASN A 135 -1.02 4.98 -13.64
CA ASN A 135 -2.30 4.40 -13.25
C ASN A 135 -2.49 4.42 -11.73
N VAL A 136 -1.44 4.12 -10.95
CA VAL A 136 -1.50 4.20 -9.48
C VAL A 136 -1.68 5.64 -8.99
N CYS A 137 -1.03 6.62 -9.63
CA CYS A 137 -1.18 8.03 -9.28
C CYS A 137 -2.55 8.62 -9.66
N GLU A 138 -3.14 8.16 -10.76
CA GLU A 138 -4.50 8.52 -11.19
C GLU A 138 -5.57 7.87 -10.31
N PHE A 139 -5.33 6.62 -9.89
CA PHE A 139 -6.16 5.94 -8.91
C PHE A 139 -6.21 6.69 -7.58
N SER A 140 -5.06 7.17 -7.10
CA SER A 140 -5.02 8.06 -5.94
C SER A 140 -3.79 8.98 -5.92
N LEU A 141 -4.04 10.28 -5.77
CA LEU A 141 -3.00 11.28 -5.55
C LEU A 141 -2.15 11.01 -4.29
N PHE A 142 -2.62 10.17 -3.37
CA PHE A 142 -1.82 9.71 -2.24
C PHE A 142 -0.47 9.13 -2.69
N PHE A 143 -0.42 8.41 -3.82
CA PHE A 143 0.80 7.78 -4.33
C PHE A 143 1.64 8.69 -5.24
N LYS A 144 1.12 9.87 -5.60
CA LYS A 144 1.83 10.84 -6.45
C LYS A 144 2.86 11.59 -5.63
N LYS A 145 4.10 11.67 -6.14
CA LYS A 145 5.15 12.49 -5.52
C LYS A 145 4.74 13.97 -5.57
N GLY A 146 4.57 14.60 -4.41
CA GLY A 146 4.33 16.03 -4.23
C GLY A 146 5.64 16.83 -4.35
N VAL A 147 5.50 18.14 -4.58
CA VAL A 147 6.61 19.07 -4.85
C VAL A 147 7.66 19.09 -3.71
N PHE A 148 7.25 18.83 -2.47
CA PHE A 148 8.11 18.88 -1.28
C PHE A 148 8.68 17.52 -0.84
N GLU A 149 8.42 16.43 -1.57
CA GLU A 149 8.88 15.09 -1.15
C GLU A 149 10.35 14.80 -1.53
N SER A 150 11.04 15.77 -2.12
CA SER A 150 12.46 15.68 -2.51
C SER A 150 13.38 16.70 -1.83
N SER A 151 12.93 17.49 -0.85
CA SER A 151 13.84 18.38 -0.14
C SER A 151 14.61 17.64 0.96
N SER A 152 15.63 16.91 0.53
CA SER A 152 16.83 16.68 1.34
C SER A 152 17.73 17.91 1.23
N HIS A 153 17.34 19.03 1.83
CA HIS A 153 18.28 20.12 2.11
C HIS A 153 17.94 20.71 3.47
N GLY A 154 18.76 20.37 4.46
CA GLY A 154 18.96 21.22 5.61
C GLY A 154 19.83 22.40 5.21
N THR A 155 19.48 23.55 5.77
CA THR A 155 20.35 24.70 6.04
C THR A 155 19.64 25.34 7.23
N GLY A 156 20.18 25.25 8.45
CA GLY A 156 21.40 25.94 8.85
C GLY A 156 20.93 27.04 9.80
#